data_AF-A0A7S2J6V4-F1
#
_entry.id   AF-A0A7S2J6V4-F1
#
_cell.length_a   1.000
_cell.length_b   1.000
_cell.length_c   1.000
_cell.angle_alpha   90.00
_cell.angle_beta   90.00
_cell.angle_gamma   90.00
#
_symmetry.space_group_name_H-M   'P 1'
#
loop_
_entity.id
_entity.type
_entity.pdbx_description
1 polymer ?
#
loop_
_entity_poly.entity_id
_entity_poly.type
_entity_poly.pdbx_seq_one_letter_code
_entity_poly.pdbx_strand_id
1 'polypeptide(L)'
;MQRFQLKLPTRADYLSEQDMAQALKLLDSDGSGFLNGEEVQQMFNTMCGCEVQVSGAMDTYTLQQFVRTVEDTDARYPQFKVAENLMKYLKENVPEIQPDGLSIENCQKLFEIMDTDGTGELDIGEMIKMFVFMGVRKLAWFEAYRDFGTLTSGEELQSALMKIDEERKDVDVGNRVVGFLAKSAEVGGRPDIDSVNPSEDPPEE
;
A
#
# COMPACT_ATOMS: atom_id res chain seq x y z
N MET A 1 13.83 25.94 -43.96
CA MET A 1 12.77 25.24 -43.20
C MET A 1 13.38 24.79 -41.88
N GLN A 2 13.13 25.51 -40.79
CA GLN A 2 13.61 25.13 -39.45
C GLN A 2 12.71 24.02 -38.89
N ARG A 3 13.29 22.85 -38.59
CA ARG A 3 12.62 21.77 -37.86
C ARG A 3 12.53 22.16 -36.39
N PHE A 4 11.33 22.51 -35.93
CA PHE A 4 11.04 22.57 -34.50
C PHE A 4 11.02 21.13 -33.96
N GLN A 5 12.08 20.75 -33.25
CA GLN A 5 12.04 19.56 -32.39
C GLN A 5 11.25 19.96 -31.14
N LEU A 6 9.97 19.59 -31.08
CA LEU A 6 9.20 19.59 -29.86
C LEU A 6 9.87 18.59 -28.91
N LYS A 7 10.64 19.10 -27.95
CA LYS A 7 11.02 18.31 -26.78
C LYS A 7 9.72 17.98 -26.05
N LEU A 8 9.31 16.73 -26.13
CA LEU A 8 8.19 16.23 -25.31
C LEU A 8 8.55 16.51 -23.84
N PRO A 9 7.67 17.14 -23.05
CA PRO A 9 7.91 17.34 -21.63
C PRO A 9 8.16 15.96 -21.00
N THR A 10 9.23 15.89 -20.21
CA THR A 10 9.57 14.72 -19.39
C THR A 10 8.35 14.37 -18.56
N ARG A 11 7.91 13.10 -18.60
CA ARG A 11 6.82 12.61 -17.73
C ARG A 11 7.09 13.09 -16.31
N ALA A 12 6.06 13.70 -15.76
CA ALA A 12 6.11 14.23 -14.43
C ALA A 12 6.02 12.99 -13.50
N ASP A 13 7.16 12.49 -12.98
CA ASP A 13 7.28 11.29 -12.11
C ASP A 13 6.54 11.44 -10.74
N TYR A 14 5.52 12.29 -10.65
CA TYR A 14 4.88 12.69 -9.40
C TYR A 14 3.91 11.65 -8.85
N LEU A 15 3.47 10.67 -9.66
CA LEU A 15 2.42 9.73 -9.30
C LEU A 15 2.87 8.31 -9.60
N SER A 16 3.05 7.51 -8.56
CA SER A 16 3.32 6.08 -8.74
C SER A 16 2.08 5.37 -9.28
N GLU A 17 2.25 4.24 -9.95
CA GLU A 17 1.10 3.41 -10.39
C GLU A 17 0.21 3.01 -9.21
N GLN A 18 0.79 2.86 -8.02
CA GLN A 18 0.07 2.53 -6.80
C GLN A 18 -0.82 3.68 -6.31
N ASP A 19 -0.29 4.91 -6.27
CA ASP A 19 -1.08 6.09 -5.88
C ASP A 19 -2.28 6.28 -6.83
N MET A 20 -2.06 6.03 -8.12
CA MET A 20 -3.10 6.14 -9.15
C MET A 20 -4.15 5.03 -9.03
N ALA A 21 -3.72 3.81 -8.69
CA ALA A 21 -4.66 2.71 -8.44
C ALA A 21 -5.52 2.98 -7.19
N GLN A 22 -4.95 3.60 -6.16
CA GLN A 22 -5.69 4.04 -4.97
C GLN A 22 -6.67 5.16 -5.29
N ALA A 23 -6.25 6.14 -6.10
CA ALA A 23 -7.14 7.17 -6.59
C ALA A 23 -8.33 6.57 -7.33
N LEU A 24 -8.09 5.58 -8.19
CA LEU A 24 -9.14 4.90 -8.91
C LEU A 24 -10.14 4.23 -7.96
N LYS A 25 -9.66 3.47 -6.96
CA LYS A 25 -10.53 2.85 -5.96
C LYS A 25 -11.35 3.85 -5.13
N LEU A 26 -10.78 5.01 -4.82
CA LEU A 26 -11.48 6.02 -4.02
C LEU A 26 -12.61 6.68 -4.82
N LEU A 27 -12.38 6.89 -6.11
CA LEU A 27 -13.29 7.62 -6.99
C LEU A 27 -14.36 6.71 -7.60
N ASP A 28 -14.04 5.42 -7.73
CA ASP A 28 -14.94 4.36 -8.18
C ASP A 28 -15.99 4.09 -7.10
N SER A 29 -17.06 4.89 -7.12
CA SER A 29 -18.07 4.88 -6.08
C SER A 29 -18.99 3.66 -6.19
N ASP A 30 -19.08 3.08 -7.39
CA ASP A 30 -19.88 1.90 -7.67
C ASP A 30 -19.10 0.58 -7.56
N GLY A 31 -17.77 0.64 -7.40
CA GLY A 31 -16.89 -0.51 -7.21
C GLY A 31 -16.75 -1.36 -8.47
N SER A 32 -17.01 -0.78 -9.65
CA SER A 32 -16.96 -1.49 -10.93
C SER A 32 -15.54 -1.81 -11.40
N GLY A 33 -14.54 -1.17 -10.80
CA GLY A 33 -13.14 -1.19 -11.22
C GLY A 33 -12.84 -0.21 -12.36
N PHE A 34 -13.80 0.63 -12.75
CA PHE A 34 -13.67 1.63 -13.81
C PHE A 34 -14.25 2.97 -13.34
N LEU A 35 -13.63 4.08 -13.72
CA LEU A 35 -14.22 5.39 -13.46
C LEU A 35 -15.09 5.79 -14.63
N ASN A 36 -16.28 6.30 -14.36
CA ASN A 36 -17.09 6.92 -15.40
C ASN A 36 -16.76 8.42 -15.55
N GLY A 37 -17.23 9.03 -16.64
CA GLY A 37 -16.96 10.43 -16.93
C GLY A 37 -17.48 11.41 -15.89
N GLU A 38 -18.57 11.07 -15.20
CA GLU A 38 -19.16 11.91 -14.15
C GLU A 38 -18.30 11.89 -12.88
N GLU A 39 -17.83 10.72 -12.44
CA GLU A 39 -16.91 10.56 -11.30
C GLU A 39 -15.59 11.32 -11.53
N VAL A 40 -15.01 11.18 -12.73
CA VAL A 40 -13.79 11.92 -13.09
C VAL A 40 -14.05 13.42 -13.06
N GLN A 41 -15.14 13.89 -13.69
CA GLN A 41 -15.47 15.32 -13.73
C GLN A 41 -15.73 15.89 -12.33
N GLN A 42 -16.42 15.16 -11.47
CA GLN A 42 -16.70 15.55 -10.10
C GLN A 42 -15.41 15.63 -9.26
N MET A 43 -14.48 14.69 -9.45
CA MET A 43 -13.16 14.74 -8.83
C MET A 43 -12.42 16.02 -9.23
N PHE A 44 -12.29 16.31 -10.53
CA PHE A 44 -11.58 17.50 -11.00
C PHE A 44 -12.19 18.79 -10.45
N ASN A 45 -13.52 18.86 -10.40
CA ASN A 45 -14.23 19.99 -9.83
C ASN A 45 -13.95 20.16 -8.33
N THR A 46 -13.94 19.05 -7.59
CA THR A 46 -13.59 19.03 -6.16
C THR A 46 -12.16 19.50 -5.92
N MET A 47 -11.20 18.96 -6.68
CA MET A 47 -9.77 19.28 -6.51
C MET A 47 -9.42 20.70 -6.93
N CYS A 48 -10.05 21.22 -8.00
CA CYS A 48 -9.76 22.56 -8.51
C CYS A 48 -10.61 23.65 -7.85
N GLY A 49 -11.67 23.27 -7.12
CA GLY A 49 -12.63 24.19 -6.51
C GLY A 49 -13.49 24.96 -7.52
N CYS A 50 -13.46 24.56 -8.79
CA CYS A 50 -14.24 25.15 -9.88
C CYS A 50 -14.51 24.14 -10.98
N GLU A 51 -15.46 24.43 -11.86
CA GLU A 51 -15.76 23.58 -13.00
C GLU A 51 -14.60 23.62 -14.01
N VAL A 52 -13.90 22.49 -14.18
CA VAL A 52 -12.80 22.35 -15.15
C VAL A 52 -13.26 21.45 -16.28
N GLN A 53 -13.20 21.92 -17.52
CA GLN A 53 -13.53 21.06 -18.65
C GLN A 53 -12.44 20.01 -18.88
N VAL A 54 -12.73 18.77 -18.50
CA VAL A 54 -11.87 17.62 -18.78
C VAL A 54 -12.06 17.25 -20.26
N SER A 55 -11.08 17.55 -21.10
CA SER A 55 -11.18 17.18 -22.51
C SER A 55 -10.99 15.68 -22.69
N GLY A 56 -11.86 15.07 -23.49
CA GLY A 56 -11.80 13.62 -23.72
C GLY A 56 -12.60 12.82 -22.71
N ALA A 57 -13.65 13.41 -22.13
CA ALA A 57 -14.66 12.72 -21.33
C ALA A 57 -15.06 11.39 -21.99
N MET A 58 -14.60 10.27 -21.42
CA MET A 58 -14.99 8.92 -21.82
C MET A 58 -16.10 8.41 -20.92
N ASP A 59 -16.92 7.49 -21.43
CA ASP A 59 -17.94 6.81 -20.63
C ASP A 59 -17.30 5.97 -19.51
N THR A 60 -16.10 5.42 -19.78
CA THR A 60 -15.31 4.64 -18.83
C THR A 60 -13.82 4.92 -19.00
N TYR A 61 -13.09 4.91 -17.89
CA TYR A 61 -11.65 5.11 -17.83
C TYR A 61 -10.97 3.90 -17.20
N THR A 62 -9.99 3.36 -17.91
CA THR A 62 -8.95 2.50 -17.32
C THR A 62 -7.93 3.35 -16.56
N LEU A 63 -7.14 2.72 -15.69
CA LEU A 63 -6.05 3.38 -14.94
C LEU A 63 -5.12 4.20 -15.86
N GLN A 64 -4.68 3.63 -17.00
CA GLN A 64 -3.80 4.35 -17.91
C GLN A 64 -4.48 5.54 -18.60
N GLN A 65 -5.77 5.45 -18.89
CA GLN A 65 -6.52 6.57 -19.47
C GLN A 65 -6.72 7.67 -18.43
N PHE A 66 -7.01 7.29 -17.19
CA PHE A 66 -7.13 8.23 -16.07
C PHE A 66 -5.81 8.98 -15.84
N VAL A 67 -4.68 8.27 -15.77
CA VAL A 67 -3.34 8.87 -15.63
C VAL A 67 -3.08 9.91 -16.71
N ARG A 68 -3.31 9.56 -17.98
CA ARG A 68 -3.13 10.49 -19.10
C ARG A 68 -4.04 11.71 -19.00
N THR A 69 -5.26 11.51 -18.52
CA THR A 69 -6.24 12.61 -18.36
C THR A 69 -5.80 13.59 -17.28
N VAL A 70 -5.25 13.09 -16.17
CA VAL A 70 -4.65 13.92 -15.11
C VAL A 70 -3.44 14.68 -15.64
N GLU A 71 -2.51 14.01 -16.32
CA GLU A 71 -1.31 14.63 -16.92
C GLU A 71 -1.70 15.71 -17.95
N ASP A 72 -2.62 15.41 -18.87
CA ASP A 72 -3.06 16.33 -19.91
C ASP A 72 -3.78 17.56 -19.33
N THR A 73 -4.57 17.36 -18.28
CA THR A 73 -5.29 18.46 -17.62
C THR A 73 -4.32 19.33 -16.82
N ASP A 74 -3.37 18.74 -16.10
CA ASP A 74 -2.33 19.48 -15.38
C ASP A 74 -1.46 20.32 -16.34
N ALA A 75 -1.06 19.73 -17.47
CA ALA A 75 -0.31 20.42 -18.51
C ALA A 75 -1.08 21.57 -19.16
N ARG A 76 -2.40 21.41 -19.34
CA ARG A 76 -3.26 22.45 -19.92
C ARG A 76 -3.56 23.58 -18.95
N TYR A 77 -3.64 23.25 -17.67
CA TYR A 77 -4.11 24.13 -16.60
C TYR A 77 -3.12 24.18 -15.43
N PRO A 78 -1.84 24.56 -15.67
CA PRO A 78 -0.77 24.45 -14.68
C PRO A 78 -0.99 25.32 -13.43
N GLN A 79 -1.82 26.37 -13.53
CA GLN A 79 -2.20 27.21 -12.40
C GLN A 79 -3.05 26.46 -11.35
N PHE A 80 -3.75 25.39 -11.76
CA PHE A 80 -4.60 24.62 -10.86
C PHE A 80 -3.84 23.54 -10.13
N LYS A 81 -2.62 23.17 -10.58
CA LYS A 81 -1.78 22.15 -9.94
C LYS A 81 -2.56 20.85 -9.69
N VAL A 82 -3.20 20.34 -10.73
CA VAL A 82 -4.12 19.20 -10.67
C VAL A 82 -3.45 18.00 -10.01
N ALA A 83 -2.24 17.66 -10.43
CA ALA A 83 -1.53 16.50 -9.88
C ALA A 83 -1.22 16.68 -8.38
N GLU A 84 -0.84 17.89 -7.96
CA GLU A 84 -0.57 18.22 -6.55
C GLU A 84 -1.85 18.17 -5.71
N ASN A 85 -2.96 18.70 -6.24
CA ASN A 85 -4.26 18.68 -5.56
C ASN A 85 -4.83 17.26 -5.49
N LEU A 86 -4.60 16.42 -6.50
CA LEU A 86 -4.94 15.00 -6.45
C LEU A 86 -4.19 14.33 -5.31
N MET A 87 -2.88 14.54 -5.20
CA MET A 87 -2.10 13.96 -4.09
C MET A 87 -2.57 14.45 -2.73
N LYS A 88 -2.91 15.74 -2.62
CA LYS A 88 -3.47 16.28 -1.38
C LYS A 88 -4.82 15.66 -1.06
N TYR A 89 -5.70 15.54 -2.07
CA TYR A 89 -7.01 14.91 -1.93
C TYR A 89 -6.88 13.45 -1.47
N LEU A 90 -5.96 12.68 -2.07
CA LEU A 90 -5.69 11.32 -1.66
C LEU A 90 -5.19 11.27 -0.21
N LYS A 91 -4.26 12.13 0.19
CA LYS A 91 -3.78 12.18 1.59
C LYS A 91 -4.86 12.55 2.60
N GLU A 92 -5.84 13.36 2.20
CA GLU A 92 -6.90 13.84 3.08
C GLU A 92 -8.13 12.91 3.12
N ASN A 93 -8.37 12.14 2.05
CA ASN A 93 -9.61 11.36 1.88
C ASN A 93 -9.38 9.85 1.74
N VAL A 94 -8.18 9.41 1.37
CA VAL A 94 -7.75 8.03 1.61
C VAL A 94 -7.25 8.03 3.06
N PRO A 95 -7.93 7.35 4.00
CA PRO A 95 -7.39 7.18 5.35
C PRO A 95 -6.13 6.35 5.22
N GLU A 96 -4.96 7.01 5.09
CA GLU A 96 -3.61 6.46 4.95
C GLU A 96 -3.62 4.95 4.67
N ILE A 97 -4.16 4.55 3.51
CA ILE A 97 -4.07 3.16 3.08
C ILE A 97 -2.66 3.07 2.57
N GLN A 98 -1.74 2.86 3.52
CA GLN A 98 -0.44 2.26 3.25
C GLN A 98 -0.69 1.09 2.28
N PRO A 99 0.25 0.69 1.40
CA PRO A 99 0.20 -0.68 0.90
C PRO A 99 0.00 -1.55 2.13
N ASP A 100 -1.22 -2.03 2.36
CA ASP A 100 -1.59 -2.45 3.71
C ASP A 100 -1.02 -3.84 3.85
N GLY A 101 0.30 -3.88 4.11
CA GLY A 101 1.02 -5.06 4.50
C GLY A 101 0.35 -5.69 5.70
N LEU A 102 -0.39 -4.90 6.47
CA LEU A 102 -1.21 -5.32 7.59
C LEU A 102 -2.68 -5.52 7.22
N SER A 103 -3.06 -5.54 5.94
CA SER A 103 -4.44 -5.86 5.55
C SER A 103 -4.80 -7.25 6.03
N ILE A 104 -6.08 -7.48 6.31
CA ILE A 104 -6.54 -8.77 6.81
C ILE A 104 -6.13 -9.92 5.88
N GLU A 105 -6.15 -9.70 4.55
CA GLU A 105 -5.73 -10.71 3.59
C GLU A 105 -4.23 -11.03 3.67
N ASN A 106 -3.39 -10.00 3.85
CA ASN A 106 -1.94 -10.19 4.00
C ASN A 106 -1.60 -10.83 5.35
N CYS A 107 -2.25 -10.41 6.43
CA CYS A 107 -2.11 -11.00 7.76
C CYS A 107 -2.60 -12.46 7.78
N GLN A 108 -3.70 -12.78 7.10
CA GLN A 108 -4.19 -14.15 6.98
C GLN A 108 -3.21 -15.03 6.19
N LYS A 109 -2.66 -14.55 5.07
CA LYS A 109 -1.62 -15.27 4.32
C LYS A 109 -0.36 -15.45 5.16
N LEU A 110 0.06 -14.42 5.90
CA LEU A 110 1.21 -14.49 6.79
C LEU A 110 0.98 -15.53 7.88
N PHE A 111 -0.20 -15.53 8.49
CA PHE A 111 -0.61 -16.52 9.49
C PHE A 111 -0.49 -17.95 8.96
N GLU A 112 -1.08 -18.22 7.79
CA GLU A 112 -1.04 -19.55 7.16
C GLU A 112 0.37 -20.02 6.78
N ILE A 113 1.27 -19.09 6.42
CA ILE A 113 2.67 -19.42 6.13
C ILE A 113 3.45 -19.73 7.41
N MET A 114 3.08 -19.09 8.52
CA MET A 114 3.78 -19.17 9.79
C MET A 114 3.31 -20.33 10.67
N ASP A 115 2.03 -20.73 10.58
CA ASP A 115 1.45 -21.89 11.25
C ASP A 115 1.96 -23.17 10.57
N THR A 116 3.09 -23.66 11.07
CA THR A 116 3.89 -24.67 10.37
C THR A 116 3.60 -26.08 10.81
N ASP A 117 3.06 -26.22 12.01
CA ASP A 117 2.53 -27.48 12.49
C ASP A 117 1.04 -27.68 12.14
N GLY A 118 0.39 -26.65 11.58
CA GLY A 118 -0.99 -26.70 11.10
C GLY A 118 -1.98 -26.79 12.26
N THR A 119 -1.62 -26.23 13.41
CA THR A 119 -2.46 -26.22 14.59
C THR A 119 -3.62 -25.25 14.47
N GLY A 120 -3.53 -24.28 13.56
CA GLY A 120 -4.45 -23.15 13.48
C GLY A 120 -4.16 -22.10 14.55
N GLU A 121 -2.99 -22.16 15.19
CA GLU A 121 -2.53 -21.20 16.20
C GLU A 121 -1.06 -20.86 15.92
N LEU A 122 -0.64 -19.63 16.22
CA LEU A 122 0.78 -19.25 16.18
C LEU A 122 1.34 -19.30 17.59
N ASP A 123 2.24 -20.26 17.81
CA ASP A 123 2.93 -20.37 19.09
C ASP A 123 4.04 -19.31 19.23
N ILE A 124 4.57 -19.18 20.46
CA ILE A 124 5.61 -18.20 20.76
C ILE A 124 6.88 -18.41 19.92
N GLY A 125 7.23 -19.66 19.60
CA GLY A 125 8.39 -20.00 18.79
C GLY A 125 8.22 -19.59 17.33
N GLU A 126 7.05 -19.83 16.75
CA GLU A 126 6.70 -19.42 15.39
C GLU A 126 6.70 -17.90 15.25
N MET A 127 6.07 -17.21 16.20
CA MET A 127 6.08 -15.75 16.21
C MET A 127 7.49 -15.17 16.36
N ILE A 128 8.34 -15.72 17.24
CA ILE A 128 9.73 -15.26 17.38
C ILE A 128 10.46 -15.33 16.05
N LYS A 129 10.36 -16.48 15.35
CA LYS A 129 11.02 -16.67 14.06
C LYS A 129 10.52 -15.65 13.04
N MET A 130 9.20 -15.42 12.99
CA MET A 130 8.57 -14.41 12.13
C MET A 130 9.16 -13.02 12.39
N PHE A 131 9.16 -12.57 13.64
CA PHE A 131 9.59 -11.23 14.01
C PHE A 131 11.09 -11.03 13.80
N VAL A 132 11.92 -12.01 14.14
CA VAL A 132 13.38 -11.92 13.89
C VAL A 132 13.67 -11.91 12.39
N PHE A 133 12.96 -12.72 11.59
CA PHE A 133 13.10 -12.69 10.13
C PHE A 133 12.67 -11.34 9.54
N MET A 134 11.58 -10.79 10.07
CA MET A 134 11.14 -9.42 9.77
C MET A 134 12.04 -8.38 10.44
N GLY A 135 13.17 -8.72 11.07
CA GLY A 135 14.07 -7.77 11.72
C GLY A 135 13.42 -6.87 12.77
N VAL A 136 12.33 -7.31 13.38
CA VAL A 136 11.68 -6.65 14.52
C VAL A 136 12.43 -7.06 15.79
N ARG A 137 12.86 -6.08 16.58
CA ARG A 137 13.60 -6.31 17.83
C ARG A 137 12.75 -7.13 18.81
N LYS A 138 13.40 -8.01 19.57
CA LYS A 138 12.69 -8.93 20.48
C LYS A 138 11.80 -8.24 21.50
N LEU A 139 12.28 -7.12 22.03
CA LEU A 139 11.56 -6.37 23.05
C LEU A 139 10.18 -5.92 22.55
N ALA A 140 10.09 -5.48 21.29
CA ALA A 140 8.87 -4.92 20.72
C ALA A 140 7.76 -5.96 20.58
N TRP A 141 8.08 -7.15 20.09
CA TRP A 141 7.07 -8.19 19.96
C TRP A 141 6.77 -8.86 21.30
N PHE A 142 7.72 -8.92 22.26
CA PHE A 142 7.45 -9.42 23.61
C PHE A 142 6.37 -8.60 24.33
N GLU A 143 6.39 -7.29 24.15
CA GLU A 143 5.36 -6.38 24.67
C GLU A 143 4.00 -6.65 24.01
N ALA A 144 3.97 -6.85 22.69
CA ALA A 144 2.75 -7.26 21.99
C ALA A 144 2.24 -8.63 22.45
N TYR A 145 3.10 -9.65 22.54
CA TYR A 145 2.71 -11.00 22.97
C TYR A 145 2.15 -11.03 24.39
N ARG A 146 2.67 -10.21 25.29
CA ARG A 146 2.11 -10.09 26.64
C ARG A 146 0.63 -9.66 26.60
N ASP A 147 0.28 -8.85 25.62
CA ASP A 147 -1.05 -8.26 25.51
C ASP A 147 -2.02 -9.13 24.69
N PHE A 148 -1.53 -9.91 23.73
CA PHE A 148 -2.35 -10.75 22.85
C PHE A 148 -2.31 -12.26 23.17
N GLY A 149 -1.24 -12.77 23.80
CA GLY A 149 -1.05 -14.20 24.03
C GLY A 149 -0.85 -14.99 22.73
N THR A 150 -1.31 -16.24 22.70
CA THR A 150 -1.34 -17.07 21.48
C THR A 150 -2.31 -16.46 20.47
N LEU A 151 -1.90 -16.36 19.21
CA LEU A 151 -2.74 -15.84 18.14
C LEU A 151 -3.42 -17.00 17.41
N THR A 152 -4.73 -16.91 17.24
CA THR A 152 -5.58 -17.98 16.66
C THR A 152 -6.16 -17.62 15.30
N SER A 153 -5.91 -16.41 14.81
CA SER A 153 -6.41 -15.95 13.52
C SER A 153 -5.58 -14.83 12.90
N GLY A 154 -5.78 -14.60 11.59
CA GLY A 154 -5.22 -13.46 10.89
C GLY A 154 -5.70 -12.11 11.43
N GLU A 155 -6.89 -12.02 12.03
CA GLU A 155 -7.42 -10.78 12.64
C GLU A 155 -6.66 -10.41 13.94
N GLU A 156 -6.37 -11.41 14.77
CA GLU A 156 -5.56 -11.23 15.98
C GLU A 156 -4.12 -10.87 15.62
N LEU A 157 -3.56 -11.53 14.60
CA LEU A 157 -2.25 -11.18 14.05
C LEU A 157 -2.20 -9.77 13.48
N GLN A 158 -3.23 -9.37 12.71
CA GLN A 158 -3.36 -8.01 12.20
C GLN A 158 -3.36 -7.00 13.33
N SER A 159 -4.20 -7.22 14.36
CA SER A 159 -4.30 -6.32 15.51
C SER A 159 -2.96 -6.19 16.25
N ALA A 160 -2.23 -7.29 16.40
CA ALA A 160 -0.91 -7.30 17.02
C ALA A 160 0.13 -6.53 16.18
N LEU A 161 0.17 -6.76 14.87
CA LEU A 161 1.11 -6.09 13.97
C LEU A 161 0.81 -4.59 13.85
N MET A 162 -0.46 -4.20 13.78
CA MET A 162 -0.88 -2.78 13.75
C MET A 162 -0.44 -2.05 15.02
N LYS A 163 -0.62 -2.70 16.18
CA LYS A 163 -0.16 -2.12 17.45
C LYS A 163 1.37 -1.91 17.45
N ILE A 164 2.13 -2.89 16.99
CA ILE A 164 3.59 -2.77 16.88
C ILE A 164 3.96 -1.62 15.92
N ASP A 165 3.28 -1.52 14.78
CA ASP A 165 3.54 -0.47 13.79
C ASP A 165 3.25 0.94 14.34
N GLU A 166 2.14 1.09 15.07
CA GLU A 166 1.77 2.34 15.74
C GLU A 166 2.78 2.75 16.84
N GLU A 167 3.21 1.79 17.65
CA GLU A 167 4.18 2.03 18.73
C GLU A 167 5.61 2.20 18.21
N ARG A 168 5.92 1.65 17.02
CA ARG A 168 7.26 1.58 16.44
C ARG A 168 7.28 1.94 14.96
N LYS A 169 6.99 3.21 14.69
CA LYS A 169 7.06 3.81 13.34
C LYS A 169 8.44 3.71 12.67
N ASP A 170 9.49 3.35 13.40
CA ASP A 170 10.84 3.12 12.87
C ASP A 170 11.00 1.75 12.18
N VAL A 171 10.09 0.80 12.43
CA VAL A 171 10.22 -0.59 11.95
C VAL A 171 9.52 -0.80 10.61
N ASP A 172 8.47 -0.03 10.32
CA ASP A 172 7.64 -0.12 9.11
C ASP A 172 7.14 -1.56 8.88
N VAL A 173 6.36 -2.05 9.85
CA VAL A 173 5.95 -3.47 9.93
C VAL A 173 5.17 -3.87 8.68
N GLY A 174 4.34 -2.96 8.15
CA GLY A 174 3.60 -3.16 6.90
C GLY A 174 4.52 -3.53 5.74
N ASN A 175 5.55 -2.72 5.45
CA ASN A 175 6.48 -3.03 4.36
C ASN A 175 7.26 -4.33 4.61
N ARG A 176 7.53 -4.68 5.86
CA ARG A 176 8.20 -5.95 6.20
C ARG A 176 7.31 -7.17 5.95
N VAL A 177 6.02 -7.08 6.24
CA VAL A 177 5.06 -8.15 5.90
C VAL A 177 4.94 -8.31 4.38
N VAL A 178 4.85 -7.20 3.64
CA VAL A 178 4.84 -7.26 2.16
C VAL A 178 6.12 -7.93 1.64
N GLY A 179 7.29 -7.52 2.15
CA GLY A 179 8.57 -8.10 1.78
C GLY A 179 8.67 -9.59 2.12
N PHE A 180 8.10 -10.01 3.25
CA PHE A 180 8.00 -11.42 3.63
C PHE A 180 7.17 -12.21 2.62
N LEU A 181 5.94 -11.75 2.35
CA LEU A 181 5.02 -12.43 1.42
C LEU A 181 5.59 -12.51 0.00
N ALA A 182 6.32 -11.48 -0.44
CA ALA A 182 7.02 -11.49 -1.72
C ALA A 182 8.09 -12.60 -1.77
N LYS A 183 8.94 -12.70 -0.74
CA LYS A 183 9.94 -13.78 -0.64
C LYS A 183 9.28 -15.16 -0.59
N SER A 184 8.17 -15.30 0.13
CA SER A 184 7.40 -16.54 0.19
C SER A 184 6.91 -16.96 -1.20
N ALA A 185 6.38 -16.00 -1.97
CA ALA A 185 5.93 -16.24 -3.33
C ALA A 185 7.08 -16.65 -4.28
N GLU A 186 8.26 -16.04 -4.14
CA GLU A 186 9.45 -16.37 -4.93
C GLU A 186 9.95 -17.80 -4.70
N VAL A 187 9.93 -18.28 -3.45
CA VAL A 187 10.35 -19.65 -3.10
C VAL A 187 9.23 -20.68 -3.23
N GLY A 188 8.01 -20.24 -3.58
CA GLY A 188 6.83 -21.10 -3.72
C GLY A 188 6.35 -21.70 -2.40
N GLY A 189 6.56 -21.00 -1.28
CA GLY A 189 6.23 -21.52 0.06
C GLY A 189 6.82 -20.67 1.18
N ARG A 190 7.08 -21.28 2.33
CA ARG A 190 7.65 -20.59 3.50
C ARG A 190 9.13 -20.23 3.23
N PRO A 191 9.56 -18.98 3.47
CA PRO A 191 10.98 -18.60 3.47
C PRO A 191 11.76 -19.44 4.48
N ASP A 192 13.08 -19.53 4.33
CA ASP A 192 13.93 -20.26 5.27
C ASP A 192 14.09 -19.50 6.60
N ILE A 193 13.03 -19.50 7.40
CA ILE A 193 12.96 -18.90 8.73
C ILE A 193 13.59 -19.80 9.80
N ASP A 194 13.77 -21.09 9.52
CA ASP A 194 14.36 -22.04 10.48
C ASP A 194 15.87 -21.84 10.64
N SER A 195 16.52 -21.23 9.64
CA SER A 195 17.91 -20.78 9.72
C SER A 195 18.13 -19.59 10.66
N VAL A 196 17.07 -18.89 11.07
CA VAL A 196 17.14 -17.69 11.91
C VAL A 196 17.39 -18.09 13.36
N ASN A 197 18.44 -17.52 13.97
CA ASN A 197 18.74 -17.75 15.38
C ASN A 197 17.85 -16.86 16.27
N PRO A 198 16.86 -17.42 17.00
CA PRO A 198 15.97 -16.64 17.87
C PRO A 198 16.70 -16.03 19.08
N SER A 199 17.96 -16.39 19.32
CA SER A 199 18.79 -15.89 20.42
C SER A 199 19.57 -14.63 20.05
N GLU A 200 19.65 -14.26 18.77
CA GLU A 200 20.32 -13.05 18.30
C GLU A 200 19.29 -11.96 17.96
N ASP A 201 19.60 -10.70 18.28
CA ASP A 201 18.80 -9.58 17.78
C ASP A 201 19.19 -9.31 16.32
N PRO A 202 18.24 -8.87 15.47
CA PRO A 202 18.55 -8.49 14.11
C PRO A 202 19.58 -7.33 14.10
N PRO A 203 20.50 -7.30 13.13
CA PRO A 203 21.49 -6.22 13.02
C PRO A 203 20.79 -4.86 12.88
N GLU A 204 21.37 -3.82 13.48
CA GLU A 204 20.91 -2.44 13.30
C GLU A 204 21.21 -2.00 11.85
N GLU A 205 20.17 -1.86 11.03
CA GLU A 205 20.24 -1.25 9.68
C GLU A 205 20.11 0.27 9.74
#